data_AF-A0A4Y9RKG6-F1
#
_entry.id   AF-A0A4Y9RKG6-F1
#
_cell.length_a   1.000
_cell.length_b   1.000
_cell.length_c   1.000
_cell.angle_alpha   90.00
_cell.angle_beta   90.00
_cell.angle_gamma   90.00
#
_symmetry.space_group_name_H-M   'P 1'
#
loop_
_entity.id
_entity.type
_entity.pdbx_description
1 polymer ?
#
loop_
_entity_poly.entity_id
_entity_poly.type
_entity_poly.pdbx_seq_one_letter_code
_entity_poly.pdbx_strand_id
1 'polypeptide(L)'
;MSDRIGALDDGSGLFVPFEPTVSAASAPVLRRRGSMSIVLARRLQGFHVLLEMALRNERARPGPDDRTVTNIKKKKLAIKDRLAVFDDRRLPSRSR
;
A
#
# COMPACT_ATOMS: atom_id res chain seq x y z
N MET A 1 57.14 9.26 -3.75
CA MET A 1 56.88 10.71 -3.66
C MET A 1 55.59 11.01 -4.40
N SER A 2 54.64 11.62 -3.67
CA SER A 2 53.47 12.35 -4.15
C SER A 2 52.20 11.55 -4.43
N ASP A 3 51.50 11.37 -3.31
CA ASP A 3 50.06 11.38 -3.06
C ASP A 3 49.16 12.05 -4.12
N ARG A 4 48.02 11.41 -4.40
CA ARG A 4 46.79 12.10 -4.81
C ARG A 4 45.59 11.51 -4.08
N ILE A 5 45.16 12.27 -3.08
CA ILE A 5 43.90 12.18 -2.35
C ILE A 5 42.77 12.68 -3.27
N GLY A 6 41.59 12.05 -3.18
CA GLY A 6 40.32 12.76 -3.44
C GLY A 6 39.21 11.95 -4.08
N ALA A 7 38.39 11.30 -3.26
CA ALA A 7 36.93 11.42 -3.30
C ALA A 7 36.33 10.65 -2.12
N LEU A 8 35.90 11.42 -1.10
CA LEU A 8 34.93 10.98 -0.11
C LEU A 8 33.59 10.73 -0.82
N ASP A 9 33.03 9.54 -0.62
CA ASP A 9 31.58 9.33 -0.57
C ASP A 9 31.34 8.30 0.54
N ASP A 10 31.33 8.77 1.77
CA ASP A 10 30.77 8.06 2.92
C ASP A 10 29.24 8.14 2.81
N GLY A 11 28.69 7.32 1.91
CA GLY A 11 27.26 7.06 1.72
C GLY A 11 26.60 6.43 2.95
N SER A 12 26.72 7.11 4.09
CA SER A 12 26.00 6.94 5.33
C SER A 12 24.54 7.34 5.10
N GLY A 13 23.84 6.52 4.33
CA GLY A 13 22.39 6.51 4.27
C GLY A 13 21.87 6.16 5.65
N LEU A 14 21.65 7.21 6.45
CA LEU A 14 21.03 7.17 7.77
C LEU A 14 19.71 6.40 7.67
N PHE A 15 19.77 5.10 7.94
CA PHE A 15 18.62 4.31 8.30
C PHE A 15 18.17 4.83 9.67
N VAL A 16 17.31 5.84 9.66
CA VAL A 16 16.64 6.31 10.87
C VAL A 16 15.58 5.27 11.25
N PRO A 17 15.75 4.53 12.37
CA PRO A 17 14.59 3.91 12.99
C PRO A 17 13.71 5.05 13.50
N PHE A 18 12.51 5.17 12.95
CA PHE A 18 11.48 6.03 13.51
C PHE A 18 11.06 5.43 14.86
N GLU A 19 11.69 5.89 15.94
CA GLU A 19 11.30 5.63 17.32
C GLU A 19 10.32 6.74 17.76
N PRO A 20 9.01 6.47 17.86
CA PRO A 20 8.11 7.41 18.50
C PRO A 20 8.32 7.30 20.02
N THR A 21 9.04 8.26 20.60
CA THR A 21 9.02 8.49 22.04
C THR A 21 7.58 8.81 22.46
N VAL A 22 6.90 7.83 23.04
CA VAL A 22 5.58 8.03 23.64
C VAL A 22 5.81 8.41 25.10
N SER A 23 5.90 9.71 25.38
CA SER A 23 5.91 10.23 26.75
C SER A 23 4.62 11.00 27.04
N ALA A 24 3.86 10.42 27.98
CA ALA A 24 2.91 11.01 28.91
C ALA A 24 1.76 11.90 28.39
N ALA A 25 0.53 11.37 28.46
CA ALA A 25 -0.51 11.90 29.33
C ALA A 25 -1.79 11.05 29.21
N SER A 26 -2.36 10.69 30.36
CA SER A 26 -3.68 10.09 30.49
C SER A 26 -4.74 10.92 29.78
N ALA A 27 -5.27 10.39 28.67
CA ALA A 27 -6.58 10.71 28.15
C ALA A 27 -7.35 9.39 28.06
N PRO A 28 -8.66 9.35 28.40
CA PRO A 28 -9.44 8.13 28.23
C PRO A 28 -9.34 7.71 26.76
N VAL A 29 -8.74 6.54 26.54
CA VAL A 29 -8.59 5.92 25.23
C VAL A 29 -10.00 5.61 24.73
N LEU A 30 -10.62 6.60 24.10
CA LEU A 30 -11.70 6.37 23.15
C LEU A 30 -11.05 5.49 22.09
N ARG A 31 -11.31 4.18 22.18
CA ARG A 31 -10.90 3.18 21.20
C ARG A 31 -11.40 3.62 19.82
N ARG A 32 -10.66 4.48 19.13
CA ARG A 32 -10.70 4.59 17.68
C ARG A 32 -10.08 3.31 17.15
N ARG A 33 -10.85 2.23 17.20
CA ARG A 33 -10.67 1.05 16.35
C ARG A 33 -10.62 1.59 14.93
N GLY A 34 -9.42 1.64 14.35
CA GLY A 34 -9.11 2.43 13.17
C GLY A 34 -10.06 2.18 12.00
N SER A 35 -10.99 3.12 11.78
CA SER A 35 -11.68 3.29 10.51
C SER A 35 -10.69 3.96 9.55
N MET A 36 -10.08 3.20 8.65
CA MET A 36 -9.34 3.81 7.54
C MET A 36 -10.30 4.70 6.74
N SER A 37 -9.83 5.90 6.37
CA SER A 37 -10.66 6.99 5.87
C SER A 37 -11.33 6.67 4.53
N ILE A 38 -12.48 7.30 4.25
CA ILE A 38 -13.18 7.22 2.95
C ILE A 38 -12.27 7.53 1.75
N VAL A 39 -11.25 8.36 1.97
CA VAL A 39 -10.21 8.69 0.99
C VAL A 39 -9.43 7.44 0.59
N LEU A 40 -9.10 6.56 1.53
CA LEU A 40 -8.38 5.34 1.21
C LEU A 40 -9.25 4.35 0.42
N ALA A 41 -10.52 4.18 0.77
CA ALA A 41 -11.43 3.34 0.00
C ALA A 41 -11.52 3.82 -1.46
N ARG A 42 -11.64 5.14 -1.68
CA ARG A 42 -11.62 5.74 -3.02
C ARG A 42 -10.28 5.51 -3.74
N ARG A 43 -9.15 5.62 -3.04
CA ARG A 43 -7.83 5.32 -3.62
C ARG A 43 -7.72 3.86 -4.04
N LEU A 44 -8.16 2.92 -3.21
CA LEU A 44 -8.19 1.49 -3.54
C LEU A 44 -9.07 1.20 -4.75
N GLN A 45 -10.23 1.86 -4.87
CA GLN A 45 -11.05 1.77 -6.08
C GLN A 45 -10.32 2.30 -7.32
N GLY A 46 -9.62 3.44 -7.22
CA GLY A 46 -8.80 3.97 -8.31
C GLY A 46 -7.71 2.99 -8.76
N PHE A 47 -6.96 2.41 -7.81
CA PHE A 47 -5.95 1.40 -8.12
C PHE A 47 -6.56 0.14 -8.75
N HIS A 48 -7.75 -0.27 -8.31
CA HIS A 48 -8.46 -1.40 -8.91
C HIS A 48 -8.75 -1.17 -10.40
N VAL A 49 -9.25 0.01 -10.76
CA VAL A 49 -9.51 0.39 -12.16
C VAL A 49 -8.24 0.36 -13.00
N LEU A 50 -7.11 0.88 -12.47
CA LEU A 50 -5.83 0.85 -13.17
C LEU A 50 -5.34 -0.58 -13.43
N LEU A 51 -5.54 -1.50 -12.49
CA LEU A 51 -5.18 -2.91 -12.68
C LEU A 51 -6.08 -3.62 -13.70
N GLU A 52 -7.37 -3.30 -13.75
CA GLU A 52 -8.26 -3.81 -14.79
C GLU A 52 -7.83 -3.34 -16.17
N MET A 53 -7.45 -2.07 -16.29
CA MET A 53 -6.95 -1.51 -17.54
C MET A 53 -5.62 -2.18 -17.95
N ALA A 54 -4.67 -2.34 -17.02
CA ALA A 54 -3.42 -3.05 -17.27
C ALA A 54 -3.65 -4.51 -17.69
N LEU A 55 -4.59 -5.20 -17.06
CA LEU A 55 -4.95 -6.58 -17.40
C LEU A 55 -5.56 -6.70 -18.80
N ARG A 56 -6.40 -5.74 -19.19
CA ARG A 56 -6.94 -5.67 -20.55
C ARG A 56 -5.85 -5.41 -21.58
N ASN A 57 -4.95 -4.46 -21.29
CA ASN A 57 -3.84 -4.11 -22.18
C ASN A 57 -2.88 -5.29 -22.39
N GLU A 58 -2.50 -5.99 -21.32
CA GLU A 58 -1.61 -7.17 -21.42
C GLU A 58 -2.26 -8.30 -22.22
N ARG A 59 -3.56 -8.55 -22.01
CA ARG A 59 -4.29 -9.58 -22.76
C ARG A 59 -4.52 -9.24 -24.23
N ALA A 60 -4.58 -7.95 -24.56
CA ALA A 60 -4.69 -7.48 -25.94
C ALA A 60 -3.34 -7.50 -26.66
N ARG A 61 -2.23 -7.70 -25.94
CA ARG A 61 -0.89 -7.74 -26.51
C ARG A 61 -0.69 -9.04 -27.33
N PRO A 62 -0.09 -8.96 -28.52
CA PRO A 62 0.36 -10.16 -29.24
C PRO A 62 1.43 -10.89 -28.41
N GLY A 63 1.15 -12.13 -27.99
CA GLY A 63 2.01 -12.87 -27.07
C GLY A 63 1.91 -12.35 -25.63
N PRO A 64 0.75 -12.50 -24.96
CA PRO A 64 0.57 -12.05 -23.58
C PRO A 64 1.54 -12.78 -22.65
N ASP A 65 2.17 -12.05 -21.73
CA ASP A 65 3.03 -12.65 -20.72
C ASP A 65 2.20 -13.14 -19.52
N ASP A 66 2.07 -14.45 -19.40
CA ASP A 66 1.35 -15.11 -18.31
C ASP A 66 1.88 -14.73 -16.92
N ARG A 67 3.18 -14.45 -16.78
CA ARG A 67 3.75 -14.00 -15.50
C ARG A 67 3.22 -12.61 -15.15
N THR A 68 3.20 -11.70 -16.12
CA THR A 68 2.65 -10.35 -15.97
C THR A 68 1.15 -10.39 -15.67
N VAL A 69 0.36 -11.18 -16.41
CA VAL A 69 -1.07 -11.37 -16.16
C VAL A 69 -1.31 -11.91 -14.74
N THR A 70 -0.54 -12.90 -14.30
CA THR A 70 -0.66 -13.49 -12.97
C THR A 70 -0.33 -12.47 -11.87
N ASN A 71 0.73 -11.68 -12.06
CA ASN A 71 1.10 -10.63 -11.11
C ASN A 71 0.03 -9.53 -11.03
N ILE A 72 -0.56 -9.11 -12.16
CA ILE A 72 -1.65 -8.13 -12.17
C ILE A 72 -2.88 -8.70 -11.43
N LYS A 73 -3.24 -9.97 -11.68
CA LYS A 73 -4.35 -10.64 -10.97
C LYS A 73 -4.13 -10.73 -9.46
N LYS A 74 -2.92 -11.09 -9.01
CA LYS A 74 -2.57 -11.14 -7.58
C LYS A 74 -2.76 -9.77 -6.91
N LYS A 75 -2.25 -8.71 -7.54
CA LYS A 75 -2.42 -7.33 -7.03
C LYS A 75 -3.90 -6.92 -7.00
N LYS A 76 -4.67 -7.29 -8.03
CA LYS A 76 -6.10 -7.01 -8.11
C LYS A 76 -6.88 -7.72 -7.00
N LEU A 77 -6.55 -8.98 -6.72
CA LEU A 77 -7.15 -9.76 -5.63
C LEU A 77 -6.87 -9.11 -4.27
N ALA A 78 -5.62 -8.74 -3.99
CA ALA A 78 -5.26 -8.09 -2.73
C ALA A 78 -5.99 -6.77 -2.49
N ILE A 79 -6.26 -5.98 -3.54
CA ILE A 79 -7.07 -4.76 -3.42
C ILE A 79 -8.54 -5.10 -3.20
N LYS A 80 -9.07 -6.13 -3.86
CA LYS A 80 -10.44 -6.60 -3.66
C LYS A 80 -10.68 -7.05 -2.21
N ASP A 81 -9.74 -7.79 -1.63
CA ASP A 81 -9.81 -8.24 -0.23
C ASP A 81 -9.80 -7.04 0.72
N ARG A 82 -8.95 -6.04 0.45
CA ARG A 82 -8.93 -4.79 1.23
C ARG A 82 -10.24 -4.02 1.12
N LEU A 83 -10.84 -3.96 -0.08
CA LEU A 83 -12.14 -3.31 -0.31
C LEU A 83 -13.27 -4.04 0.42
N ALA A 84 -13.27 -5.38 0.44
CA ALA A 84 -14.27 -6.17 1.16
C ALA A 84 -14.28 -5.84 2.66
N VAL A 85 -13.11 -5.64 3.28
CA VAL A 85 -13.01 -5.19 4.69
C VAL A 85 -13.68 -3.83 4.93
N PHE A 86 -13.75 -2.95 3.92
CA PHE A 86 -14.48 -1.68 4.02
C PHE A 86 -15.99 -1.84 3.81
N ASP A 87 -16.40 -2.70 2.87
CA ASP A 87 -17.82 -2.95 2.61
C ASP A 87 -18.49 -3.65 3.81
N ASP A 88 -17.82 -4.64 4.42
CA ASP A 88 -18.31 -5.29 5.65
C ASP A 88 -18.46 -4.31 6.81
N ARG A 89 -17.57 -3.30 6.89
CA ARG A 89 -17.65 -2.21 7.89
C ARG A 89 -18.67 -1.12 7.55
N ARG A 90 -19.14 -1.05 6.29
CA ARG A 90 -20.30 -0.25 5.90
C ARG A 90 -21.62 -0.97 6.18
N LEU A 91 -21.59 -2.29 6.35
CA LEU A 91 -22.73 -3.13 6.72
C LEU A 91 -22.76 -3.58 8.21
N PRO A 92 -22.42 -2.74 9.23
CA PRO A 92 -22.81 -3.10 10.58
C PRO A 92 -24.32 -2.88 10.70
N SER A 93 -25.05 -3.90 11.14
CA SER A 93 -26.52 -3.94 11.35
C SER A 93 -27.34 -4.54 10.22
N ARG A 94 -27.24 -5.86 10.03
CA ARG A 94 -28.46 -6.65 9.82
C ARG A 94 -28.35 -7.97 10.60
N SER A 95 -28.33 -7.83 11.93
CA SER A 95 -28.66 -8.92 12.84
C SER A 95 -30.10 -9.35 12.57
N ARG A 96 -30.31 -10.65 12.36
CA ARG A 96 -31.60 -11.31 12.54
C ARG A 96 -31.44 -12.36 13.63
#